data_AF-A0A381Z4H8-F1
#
_entry.id   AF-A0A381Z4H8-F1
#
_cell.length_a   1.000
_cell.length_b   1.000
_cell.length_c   1.000
_cell.angle_alpha   90.00
_cell.angle_beta   90.00
_cell.angle_gamma   90.00
#
_symmetry.space_group_name_H-M   'P 1'
#
loop_
_entity.id
_entity.type
_entity.pdbx_description
1 polymer ?
#
loop_
_entity_poly.entity_id
_entity_poly.type
_entity_poly.pdbx_seq_one_letter_code
_entity_poly.pdbx_strand_id
1 'polypeptide(L)' 'MFEKLLVWFVHSGPGTKRWFWRTWYNIFAKMARGPDFRFMNYGYAKDGFFPDLFPADEIERYPIHLYHHTVTQANIA' A
#
# COMPACT_ATOMS: atom_id res chain seq x y z
N MET A 1 -2.47 21.78 20.14
CA MET A 1 -2.32 20.99 21.40
C MET A 1 -2.64 19.52 21.18
N PHE A 2 -3.75 19.21 20.50
CA PHE A 2 -4.19 17.84 20.21
C PHE A 2 -3.19 17.02 19.36
N GLU A 3 -2.60 17.62 18.33
CA GLU A 3 -1.58 16.98 17.48
C GLU A 3 -0.38 16.46 18.29
N LYS A 4 0.15 17.27 19.22
CA LYS A 4 1.28 16.88 20.06
C LYS A 4 0.94 15.73 21.01
N LEU A 5 -0.28 15.73 21.55
CA LEU A 5 -0.81 14.63 22.38
C LEU A 5 -0.98 13.34 21.57
N LEU A 6 -1.49 13.43 20.35
CA LEU A 6 -1.64 12.30 19.44
C LEU A 6 -0.27 11.70 19.08
N VAL A 7 0.69 12.54 18.67
CA VAL A 7 2.04 12.11 18.31
C VAL A 7 2.74 11.46 19.50
N TRP A 8 2.61 12.03 20.70
CA TRP A 8 3.14 11.45 21.93
C TRP A 8 2.54 10.06 22.21
N PHE A 9 1.22 9.90 22.09
CA PHE A 9 0.53 8.63 22.33
C PHE A 9 0.95 7.53 21.33
N VAL A 10 1.06 7.89 20.05
CA VAL A 10 1.50 6.98 18.98
C VAL A 10 2.96 6.55 19.18
N HIS A 11 3.81 7.42 19.75
CA HIS A 11 5.22 7.12 20.03
C HIS A 11 5.48 6.54 21.43
N SER A 12 4.45 6.35 22.26
CA SER A 12 4.62 5.85 23.63
C SER A 12 5.11 4.39 23.67
N GLY A 13 4.92 3.62 22.59
CA GLY A 13 5.51 2.29 22.47
C GLY A 13 5.16 1.56 21.18
N PRO A 14 5.81 0.41 20.92
CA PRO A 14 5.58 -0.37 19.70
C PRO A 14 4.13 -0.84 19.56
N GLY A 15 3.45 -1.13 20.68
CA GLY A 15 2.06 -1.57 20.72
C GLY A 15 1.07 -0.49 20.29
N THR A 16 1.21 0.74 20.81
CA THR A 16 0.33 1.87 20.47
C THR A 16 0.52 2.28 19.02
N LYS A 17 1.78 2.33 18.55
CA LYS A 17 2.10 2.56 17.13
C LYS A 17 1.44 1.52 16.22
N ARG A 18 1.59 0.22 16.52
CA ARG A 18 1.00 -0.86 15.74
C ARG A 18 -0.52 -0.77 15.71
N TRP A 19 -1.15 -0.56 16.86
CA TRP A 19 -2.60 -0.42 16.96
C TRP A 19 -3.10 0.78 16.14
N PHE A 20 -2.44 1.93 16.27
CA PHE A 20 -2.81 3.15 15.55
C PHE A 20 -2.78 2.93 14.04
N TRP A 21 -1.66 2.43 13.51
CA TRP A 21 -1.53 2.15 12.08
C TRP A 21 -2.53 1.11 11.60
N ARG A 22 -2.77 0.04 12.36
CA ARG A 22 -3.77 -0.98 12.02
C ARG A 22 -5.18 -0.39 11.93
N THR A 23 -5.55 0.47 12.87
CA THR A 23 -6.85 1.13 12.89
C THR A 23 -7.02 2.04 11.68
N TRP A 24 -6.04 2.90 11.40
CA TRP A 24 -6.06 3.78 10.23
C TRP A 24 -6.08 3.00 8.91
N TYR A 25 -5.27 1.94 8.78
CA TYR A 25 -5.24 1.07 7.61
C TYR A 25 -6.63 0.49 7.31
N ASN A 26 -7.31 -0.03 8.35
CA ASN A 26 -8.65 -0.59 8.20
C ASN A 26 -9.71 0.48 7.88
N ILE A 27 -9.57 1.69 8.41
CA ILE A 27 -10.46 2.81 8.07
C ILE A 27 -10.28 3.18 6.59
N PHE A 28 -9.05 3.37 6.13
CA PHE A 28 -8.76 3.69 4.73
C PHE A 28 -9.27 2.60 3.79
N ALA A 29 -9.02 1.32 4.10
CA ALA A 29 -9.53 0.20 3.31
C ALA A 29 -11.06 0.17 3.24
N LYS A 30 -11.77 0.55 4.32
CA LYS A 30 -13.24 0.63 4.32
C LYS A 30 -13.76 1.85 3.54
N MET A 31 -13.04 2.96 3.55
CA MET A 31 -13.40 4.15 2.79
C MET A 31 -13.16 3.96 1.29
N ALA A 32 -12.10 3.23 0.94
CA ALA A 32 -11.73 2.91 -0.43
C ALA A 32 -12.52 1.73 -1.04
N ARG A 33 -13.70 1.41 -0.49
CA ARG A 33 -14.58 0.29 -0.90
C ARG A 33 -15.09 0.32 -2.35
N GLY A 34 -14.61 1.24 -3.19
CA GLY A 34 -14.82 1.16 -4.63
C GLY A 34 -14.06 -0.04 -5.21
N PRO A 35 -14.58 -0.68 -6.27
CA PRO A 35 -13.90 -1.81 -6.95
C PRO A 35 -12.53 -1.42 -7.54
N ASP A 36 -12.27 -0.12 -7.62
CA ASP A 36 -11.13 0.51 -8.27
C ASP A 36 -9.85 0.52 -7.42
N PHE A 37 -9.94 0.27 -6.11
CA PHE A 37 -8.79 0.34 -5.20
C PHE A 37 -8.53 -1.01 -4.52
N ARG A 38 -7.75 -1.84 -5.21
CA ARG A 38 -7.37 -3.21 -4.80
C ARG A 38 -6.00 -3.25 -4.13
N PHE A 39 -5.06 -2.41 -4.55
CA PHE A 39 -3.72 -2.37 -3.97
C PHE A 39 -3.45 -1.07 -3.23
N MET A 40 -3.16 -1.17 -1.94
CA MET A 40 -2.68 -0.04 -1.12
C MET A 40 -1.14 -0.01 -1.02
N ASN A 41 -0.46 -0.66 -1.97
CA ASN A 41 0.99 -0.70 -2.04
C ASN A 41 1.52 0.46 -2.90
N TYR A 42 2.82 0.74 -2.77
CA TYR A 42 3.51 1.64 -3.67
C TYR A 42 3.52 1.09 -5.11
N GLY A 43 3.75 1.98 -6.06
CA GLY A 43 3.91 1.63 -7.46
C GLY A 43 5.37 1.50 -7.88
N TYR A 44 5.63 0.74 -8.95
CA TYR A 44 6.93 0.69 -9.62
C TYR A 44 6.83 1.23 -11.04
N ALA A 45 7.72 2.16 -11.38
CA ALA A 45 7.85 2.73 -12.72
C ALA A 45 9.32 2.72 -13.13
N LYS A 46 9.60 2.27 -14.36
CA LYS A 46 10.93 2.26 -14.96
C LYS A 46 10.78 2.45 -16.46
N ASP A 47 11.67 3.23 -17.07
CA ASP A 47 11.67 3.45 -18.51
C ASP A 47 11.84 2.12 -19.27
N GLY A 48 11.00 1.93 -20.29
CA GLY A 48 10.95 0.69 -21.07
C GLY A 48 10.31 -0.52 -20.35
N PHE A 49 9.76 -0.34 -19.15
CA PHE A 49 9.07 -1.40 -18.41
C PHE A 49 7.56 -1.20 -18.45
N PHE A 50 6.92 -1.84 -19.43
CA PHE A 50 5.49 -1.75 -19.69
C PHE A 50 4.90 -3.14 -19.99
N PRO A 51 4.82 -4.03 -18.98
CA PRO A 51 4.10 -5.29 -19.17
C PRO A 51 2.64 -5.03 -19.57
N ASP A 52 2.12 -5.88 -20.44
CA ASP A 52 0.72 -5.84 -20.86
C ASP A 52 -0.19 -6.24 -19.69
N LEU A 53 -1.27 -5.48 -19.51
CA LEU A 53 -2.26 -5.71 -18.47
C LEU A 53 -3.65 -5.84 -19.10
N PHE A 54 -4.56 -6.52 -18.41
CA PHE A 54 -5.96 -6.49 -18.80
C PHE A 54 -6.52 -5.07 -18.60
N PRO A 55 -7.50 -4.62 -19.40
CA PRO A 55 -8.08 -3.28 -19.26
C PRO A 55 -8.61 -2.98 -17.85
N ALA A 56 -9.13 -3.99 -17.15
CA ALA A 56 -9.60 -3.86 -15.77
C ALA A 56 -8.47 -3.65 -14.74
N ASP A 57 -7.23 -4.00 -15.10
CA ASP A 57 -6.05 -3.92 -14.24
C ASP A 57 -5.21 -2.66 -14.47
N GLU A 58 -5.50 -1.89 -15.51
CA GLU A 58 -4.82 -0.63 -15.83
C GLU A 58 -4.88 0.39 -14.69
N ILE A 59 -6.00 0.42 -13.97
CA ILE A 59 -6.16 1.31 -12.80
C ILE A 59 -5.16 1.02 -11.68
N GLU A 60 -4.62 -0.20 -11.66
CA GLU A 60 -3.67 -0.72 -10.70
C GLU A 60 -2.28 -0.99 -11.33
N ARG A 61 -1.99 -0.35 -12.47
CA ARG A 61 -0.77 -0.62 -13.25
C ARG A 61 0.51 -0.58 -12.41
N TYR A 62 0.74 0.51 -11.69
CA TYR A 62 1.99 0.68 -10.96
C TYR A 62 2.14 -0.28 -9.76
N PRO A 63 1.11 -0.53 -8.94
CA PRO A 63 1.18 -1.60 -7.94
C PRO A 63 1.45 -2.98 -8.54
N ILE A 64 0.80 -3.33 -9.66
CA ILE A 64 1.04 -4.61 -10.34
C ILE A 64 2.48 -4.70 -10.86
N HIS A 65 2.99 -3.62 -11.44
CA HIS A 65 4.39 -3.50 -11.87
C HIS A 65 5.36 -3.74 -10.71
N LEU A 66 5.04 -3.26 -9.50
CA LEU A 66 5.87 -3.50 -8.32
C LEU A 66 5.93 -4.99 -7.99
N TYR A 67 4.78 -5.67 -7.99
CA TYR A 67 4.76 -7.12 -7.76
C TYR A 67 5.52 -7.90 -8.83
N HIS A 68 5.38 -7.54 -10.10
CA HIS A 68 6.15 -8.18 -11.17
C HIS A 68 7.66 -7.98 -10.98
N HIS A 69 8.08 -6.75 -10.65
CA HIS A 69 9.48 -6.44 -10.42
C HIS A 69 10.06 -7.22 -9.23
N THR A 70 9.33 -7.35 -8.13
CA THR A 70 9.82 -8.06 -6.94
C THR A 70 9.85 -9.58 -7.14
N VAL A 71 8.81 -10.16 -7.75
CA VAL A 71 8.71 -11.61 -7.99
C VAL A 71 9.78 -12.09 -8.96
N THR A 72 10.07 -11.33 -10.02
CA THR A 72 11.11 -11.69 -11.01
C THR A 72 12.53 -11.69 -10.44
N GLN A 73 12.75 -11.02 -9.31
CA GLN A 73 14.03 -10.99 -8.61
C GLN A 73 14.12 -12.04 -7.49
N ALA A 74 12.98 -12.55 -7.03
CA ALA A 74 12.93 -13.57 -6.00
C ALA A 74 13.26 -14.94 -6.59
N ASN A 75 14.15 -15.69 -5.94
CA ASN A 75 14.35 -17.10 -6.25
C ASN A 75 13.20 -17.91 -5.62
N ILE A 76 12.06 -17.91 -6.30
CA ILE A 76 10.89 -18.70 -5.90
C ILE A 76 11.07 -20.08 -6.54
N ALA A 77 11.66 -20.99 -5.76
CA ALA A 77 11.83 -22.40 -6.10
C ALA A 77 10.50 -23.18 -5.98
#